data_AF-A0A7K5RMG6-F1
#
_entry.id   AF-A0A7K5RMG6-F1
#
_cell.length_a   1.000
_cell.length_b   1.000
_cell.length_c   1.000
_cell.angle_alpha   90.00
_cell.angle_beta   90.00
_cell.angle_gamma   90.00
#
_symmetry.space_group_name_H-M   'P 1'
#
loop_
_entity.id
_entity.type
_entity.pdbx_description
1 polymer ?
#
loop_
_entity_poly.entity_id
_entity_poly.type
_entity_poly.pdbx_seq_one_letter_code
_entity_poly.pdbx_strand_id
1 'polypeptide(L)'
;QESLIAVALSTAQGFVWAGKPLEAIPAARQALRFSSRVFGSGSKQLVPIYLLLAEASTGTGCLRQAAKYLSQARWIVLQTPDCSAAVQSKLHRGLGLFSIAEGNLDQALYHLANDVYLATAEFGLNSVEVSGGYFHMANTFFRQNKMDAANSLYTEV
;
A
#
# COMPACT_ATOMS: atom_id res chain seq x y z
N GLN A 1 14.10 21.74 1.94
CA GLN A 1 12.77 21.21 2.33
C GLN A 1 12.52 19.83 1.75
N GLU A 2 12.96 19.56 0.51
CA GLU A 2 12.92 18.22 -0.09
C GLU A 2 13.72 17.16 0.69
N SER A 3 14.89 17.50 1.26
CA SER A 3 15.64 16.55 2.10
C SER A 3 14.88 16.12 3.36
N LEU A 4 14.10 17.02 3.97
CA LEU A 4 13.27 16.72 5.14
C LEU A 4 12.08 15.82 4.80
N ILE A 5 11.51 15.96 3.60
CA ILE A 5 10.45 15.09 3.09
C ILE A 5 11.00 13.67 2.92
N ALA A 6 12.15 13.54 2.25
CA ALA A 6 12.79 12.25 2.00
C ALA A 6 13.13 11.52 3.31
N VAL A 7 13.72 12.22 4.29
CA VAL A 7 14.07 11.64 5.60
C VAL A 7 12.82 11.20 6.38
N ALA A 8 11.78 12.03 6.43
CA ALA A 8 10.55 11.67 7.14
C ALA A 8 9.85 10.46 6.51
N LEU A 9 9.84 10.40 5.17
CA LEU A 9 9.25 9.29 4.42
C LEU A 9 10.03 7.99 4.60
N SER A 10 11.36 8.03 4.46
CA SER A 10 12.22 6.84 4.63
C SER A 10 12.17 6.32 6.06
N THR A 11 12.13 7.21 7.05
CA THR A 11 11.97 6.85 8.47
C THR A 11 10.64 6.13 8.71
N ALA A 12 9.54 6.68 8.18
CA ALA A 12 8.23 6.05 8.31
C ALA A 12 8.18 4.68 7.61
N GLN A 13 8.76 4.56 6.42
CA GLN A 13 8.84 3.30 5.69
C GLN A 13 9.65 2.25 6.46
N GLY A 14 10.77 2.66 7.05
CA GLY A 14 11.60 1.79 7.89
C GLY A 14 10.83 1.25 9.11
N PHE A 15 10.01 2.08 9.75
CA PHE A 15 9.16 1.61 10.85
C PHE A 15 8.10 0.60 10.39
N VAL A 16 7.46 0.81 9.24
CA VAL A 16 6.51 -0.17 8.68
C VAL A 16 7.20 -1.51 8.41
N TRP A 17 8.36 -1.51 7.77
CA TRP A 17 9.13 -2.75 7.51
C TRP A 17 9.61 -3.44 8.79
N ALA A 18 9.89 -2.67 9.84
CA ALA A 18 10.25 -3.21 11.15
C ALA A 18 9.04 -3.75 11.94
N GLY A 19 7.83 -3.76 11.38
CA GLY A 19 6.62 -4.19 12.07
C GLY A 19 6.17 -3.23 13.18
N LYS A 20 6.55 -1.95 13.08
CA LYS A 20 6.29 -0.87 14.05
C LYS A 20 5.36 0.20 13.49
N PRO A 21 4.10 -0.14 13.17
CA PRO A 21 3.20 0.77 12.46
C PRO A 21 2.80 1.99 13.32
N LEU A 22 2.79 1.90 14.64
CA LEU A 22 2.50 3.04 15.52
C LEU A 22 3.57 4.13 15.41
N GLU A 23 4.83 3.73 15.34
CA GLU A 23 6.00 4.60 15.22
C GLU A 23 6.12 5.22 13.82
N ALA A 24 5.59 4.54 12.80
CA ALA A 24 5.56 5.05 11.42
C ALA A 24 4.62 6.28 11.26
N ILE A 25 3.49 6.30 11.96
CA ILE A 25 2.44 7.32 11.81
C ILE A 25 2.95 8.77 12.01
N PRO A 26 3.66 9.13 13.10
CA PRO A 26 4.13 10.50 13.29
C PRO A 26 5.10 10.95 12.18
N ALA A 27 6.02 10.08 11.76
CA ALA A 27 6.97 10.37 10.69
C ALA A 27 6.24 10.57 9.35
N ALA A 28 5.30 9.69 9.01
CA ALA A 28 4.52 9.80 7.78
C ALA A 28 3.61 11.04 7.76
N ARG A 29 3.00 11.41 8.90
CA ARG A 29 2.22 12.66 9.01
C ARG A 29 3.09 13.90 8.83
N GLN A 30 4.32 13.86 9.33
CA GLN A 30 5.27 14.96 9.13
C GLN A 30 5.67 15.07 7.65
N ALA A 31 5.95 13.94 6.99
CA ALA A 31 6.19 13.89 5.54
C ALA A 31 5.01 14.46 4.75
N LEU A 32 3.77 14.10 5.13
CA LEU A 32 2.56 14.60 4.48
C LEU A 32 2.44 16.12 4.61
N ARG A 33 2.65 16.65 5.82
CA ARG A 33 2.57 18.09 6.10
C ARG A 33 3.60 18.88 5.29
N PHE A 34 4.84 18.39 5.21
CA PHE A 34 5.88 19.05 4.43
C PHE A 34 5.60 18.98 2.93
N SER A 35 5.21 17.80 2.43
CA SER A 35 4.92 17.60 1.01
C SER A 35 3.71 18.40 0.55
N SER A 36 2.66 18.46 1.36
CA SER A 36 1.46 19.25 1.03
C SER A 36 1.75 20.75 0.89
N ARG A 37 2.74 21.27 1.64
CA ARG A 37 3.18 22.67 1.53
C ARG A 37 4.00 22.96 0.28
N VAL A 38 4.73 21.96 -0.22
CA VAL A 38 5.60 22.11 -1.38
C VAL A 38 4.83 21.86 -2.68
N PHE A 39 4.02 20.80 -2.72
CA PHE A 39 3.38 20.32 -3.95
C PHE A 39 1.87 20.63 -4.03
N GLY A 40 1.25 21.07 -2.92
CA GLY A 40 -0.20 21.24 -2.82
C GLY A 40 -0.95 19.96 -2.43
N SER A 41 -2.18 20.09 -1.94
CA SER A 41 -2.97 19.00 -1.34
C SER A 41 -3.51 17.96 -2.32
N GLY A 42 -3.62 18.28 -3.61
CA GLY A 42 -4.11 17.37 -4.65
C GLY A 42 -3.01 16.70 -5.48
N SER A 43 -1.74 16.86 -5.07
CA SER A 43 -0.59 16.44 -5.86
C SER A 43 -0.37 14.92 -5.84
N LYS A 44 -0.04 14.33 -7.00
CA LYS A 44 0.34 12.91 -7.13
C LYS A 44 1.53 12.51 -6.26
N GLN A 45 2.42 13.45 -5.93
CA GLN A 45 3.56 13.25 -5.03
C GLN A 45 3.12 12.88 -3.60
N LEU A 46 1.86 13.13 -3.22
CA LEU A 46 1.32 12.76 -1.90
C LEU A 46 0.82 11.31 -1.84
N VAL A 47 0.57 10.67 -2.98
CA VAL A 47 -0.01 9.31 -3.02
C VAL A 47 0.82 8.31 -2.20
N PRO A 48 2.16 8.21 -2.36
CA PRO A 48 2.96 7.27 -1.56
C PRO A 48 2.83 7.51 -0.05
N ILE A 49 2.69 8.76 0.37
CA ILE A 49 2.58 9.13 1.79
C ILE A 49 1.21 8.72 2.35
N TYR A 50 0.13 8.94 1.58
CA TYR A 50 -1.20 8.49 1.96
C TYR A 50 -1.29 6.97 2.05
N LEU A 51 -0.67 6.24 1.12
CA LEU A 51 -0.62 4.78 1.15
C LEU A 51 0.15 4.27 2.37
N LEU A 52 1.29 4.88 2.70
CA LEU A 52 2.05 4.51 3.90
C LEU A 52 1.27 4.76 5.19
N LEU A 53 0.57 5.89 5.28
CA LEU A 53 -0.31 6.20 6.41
C LEU A 53 -1.49 5.22 6.50
N ALA A 54 -2.05 4.79 5.37
CA ALA A 54 -3.11 3.80 5.32
C ALA A 54 -2.61 2.43 5.79
N GLU A 55 -1.45 1.98 5.31
CA GLU A 55 -0.83 0.72 5.71
C GLU A 55 -0.54 0.69 7.21
N ALA A 56 0.11 1.73 7.73
CA ALA A 56 0.37 1.87 9.16
C ALA A 56 -0.94 1.87 9.97
N SER A 57 -1.94 2.66 9.55
CA SER A 57 -3.25 2.70 10.24
C SER A 57 -4.00 1.37 10.20
N THR A 58 -3.82 0.59 9.13
CA THR A 58 -4.38 -0.77 9.00
C THR A 58 -3.68 -1.72 9.97
N GLY A 59 -2.35 -1.67 10.03
CA GLY A 59 -1.54 -2.47 10.96
C GLY A 59 -1.82 -2.19 12.44
N THR A 60 -2.32 -1.00 12.78
CA THR A 60 -2.74 -0.65 14.16
C THR A 60 -4.23 -0.90 14.43
N GLY A 61 -4.98 -1.47 13.47
CA GLY A 61 -6.43 -1.66 13.58
C GLY A 61 -7.26 -0.37 13.51
N CYS A 62 -6.66 0.76 13.18
CA CYS A 62 -7.34 2.06 13.03
C CYS A 62 -8.04 2.18 11.66
N LEU A 63 -8.95 1.26 11.36
CA LEU A 63 -9.57 1.10 10.04
C LEU A 63 -10.26 2.35 9.51
N ARG A 64 -10.95 3.11 10.37
CA ARG A 64 -11.57 4.39 9.98
C ARG A 64 -10.54 5.39 9.42
N GLN A 65 -9.34 5.41 9.99
CA GLN A 65 -8.28 6.31 9.57
C GLN A 65 -7.60 5.79 8.29
N ALA A 66 -7.38 4.48 8.19
CA ALA A 66 -6.89 3.82 6.98
C ALA A 66 -7.80 4.12 5.77
N ALA A 67 -9.11 3.94 5.92
CA ALA A 67 -10.10 4.21 4.88
C ALA A 67 -10.05 5.66 4.37
N LYS A 68 -9.87 6.64 5.28
CA LYS A 68 -9.72 8.05 4.91
C LYS A 68 -8.48 8.27 4.04
N TYR A 69 -7.34 7.71 4.44
CA TYR A 69 -6.09 7.86 3.68
C TYR A 69 -6.14 7.16 2.33
N LEU A 70 -6.72 5.95 2.25
CA LEU A 70 -6.94 5.25 0.98
C LEU A 70 -7.87 6.03 0.06
N SER A 71 -8.91 6.65 0.61
CA SER A 71 -9.83 7.50 -0.18
C SER A 71 -9.12 8.70 -0.79
N GLN A 72 -8.21 9.35 -0.04
CA GLN A 72 -7.40 10.46 -0.55
C GLN A 72 -6.43 9.98 -1.65
N ALA A 73 -5.70 8.88 -1.41
CA ALA A 73 -4.81 8.30 -2.41
C ALA A 73 -5.56 7.95 -3.70
N ARG A 74 -6.70 7.25 -3.58
CA ARG A 74 -7.54 6.85 -4.70
C ARG A 74 -8.08 8.04 -5.47
N TRP A 75 -8.52 9.09 -4.78
CA TRP A 75 -9.00 10.31 -5.42
C TRP A 75 -7.91 10.95 -6.27
N ILE A 76 -6.70 11.11 -5.74
CA ILE A 76 -5.58 11.71 -6.48
C ILE A 76 -5.20 10.86 -7.70
N VAL A 77 -5.15 9.53 -7.55
CA VAL A 77 -4.90 8.61 -8.67
C VAL A 77 -5.98 8.76 -9.76
N LEU A 78 -7.25 8.81 -9.38
CA LEU A 78 -8.36 8.98 -10.33
C LEU A 78 -8.30 10.32 -11.09
N GLN A 79 -7.83 11.38 -10.42
CA GLN A 79 -7.64 12.69 -11.03
C GLN A 79 -6.35 12.82 -11.86
N THR A 80 -5.52 11.76 -11.93
CA THR A 80 -4.24 11.77 -12.65
C THR A 80 -4.29 10.78 -13.82
N PRO A 81 -4.60 11.22 -15.05
CA PRO A 81 -4.78 10.33 -16.21
C PRO A 81 -3.54 9.48 -16.54
N ASP A 82 -2.34 10.01 -16.30
CA ASP A 82 -1.06 9.36 -16.58
C ASP A 82 -0.42 8.75 -15.32
N CYS A 83 -1.23 8.21 -14.41
CA CYS A 83 -0.71 7.56 -13.21
C CYS A 83 -0.01 6.25 -13.58
N SER A 84 1.26 6.09 -13.23
CA SER A 84 2.03 4.89 -13.58
C SER A 84 1.45 3.61 -12.97
N ALA A 85 1.69 2.48 -13.62
CA ALA A 85 1.23 1.19 -13.12
C ALA A 85 1.84 0.90 -11.74
N ALA A 86 3.08 1.33 -11.48
CA ALA A 86 3.70 1.31 -10.16
C ALA A 86 2.83 1.94 -9.04
N VAL A 87 2.25 3.12 -9.29
CA VAL A 87 1.45 3.84 -8.28
C VAL A 87 0.09 3.16 -8.11
N GLN A 88 -0.51 2.72 -9.22
CA GLN A 88 -1.79 2.00 -9.18
C GLN A 88 -1.65 0.65 -8.45
N SER A 89 -0.57 -0.10 -8.68
CA SER A 89 -0.25 -1.34 -7.96
C SER A 89 -0.21 -1.10 -6.46
N LYS A 90 0.53 -0.08 -5.98
CA LYS A 90 0.60 0.24 -4.55
C LYS A 90 -0.75 0.63 -3.95
N LEU A 91 -1.59 1.35 -4.70
CA LEU A 91 -2.96 1.65 -4.26
C LEU A 91 -3.79 0.38 -4.11
N HIS A 92 -3.72 -0.53 -5.08
CA HIS A 92 -4.39 -1.82 -5.03
C HIS A 92 -3.89 -2.68 -3.87
N ARG A 93 -2.58 -2.71 -3.60
CA ARG A 93 -2.02 -3.36 -2.40
C ARG A 93 -2.63 -2.81 -1.12
N GLY A 94 -2.65 -1.49 -0.96
CA GLY A 94 -3.23 -0.83 0.21
C GLY A 94 -4.71 -1.15 0.41
N LEU A 95 -5.50 -1.15 -0.67
CA LEU A 95 -6.92 -1.54 -0.64
C LEU A 95 -7.09 -3.02 -0.27
N GLY A 96 -6.25 -3.90 -0.81
CA GLY A 96 -6.26 -5.33 -0.49
C GLY A 96 -5.98 -5.60 0.98
N LEU A 97 -4.92 -5.00 1.53
CA LEU A 97 -4.57 -5.10 2.95
C LEU A 97 -5.68 -4.58 3.86
N PHE A 98 -6.31 -3.48 3.48
CA PHE A 98 -7.45 -2.93 4.20
C PHE A 98 -8.64 -3.90 4.19
N SER A 99 -9.00 -4.47 3.03
CA SER A 99 -10.07 -5.47 2.94
C SER A 99 -9.78 -6.74 3.73
N ILE A 100 -8.52 -7.19 3.81
CA ILE A 100 -8.10 -8.28 4.72
C ILE A 100 -8.41 -7.91 6.17
N ALA A 101 -8.08 -6.70 6.59
CA ALA A 101 -8.29 -6.23 7.96
C ALA A 101 -9.78 -6.05 8.30
N GLU A 102 -10.62 -5.73 7.31
CA GLU A 102 -12.08 -5.73 7.43
C GLU A 102 -12.69 -7.15 7.41
N GLY A 103 -11.91 -8.18 7.09
CA GLY A 103 -12.38 -9.56 6.95
C GLY A 103 -13.05 -9.87 5.60
N ASN A 104 -13.04 -8.92 4.65
CA ASN A 104 -13.57 -9.13 3.30
C ASN A 104 -12.50 -9.74 2.38
N LEU A 105 -12.32 -11.05 2.49
CA LEU A 105 -11.24 -11.78 1.82
C LEU A 105 -11.41 -11.82 0.29
N ASP A 106 -12.63 -11.83 -0.23
CA ASP A 106 -12.86 -11.86 -1.69
C ASP A 106 -12.50 -10.52 -2.33
N GLN A 107 -12.88 -9.41 -1.70
CA GLN A 107 -12.47 -8.08 -2.14
C GLN A 107 -10.96 -7.87 -2.01
N ALA A 108 -10.33 -8.44 -0.97
CA ALA A 108 -8.90 -8.43 -0.83
C ALA A 108 -8.21 -9.11 -2.01
N LEU A 109 -8.64 -10.33 -2.38
CA LEU A 109 -8.08 -11.07 -3.52
C LEU A 109 -8.23 -10.29 -4.83
N TYR A 110 -9.38 -9.65 -5.06
CA TYR A 110 -9.58 -8.79 -6.23
C TYR A 110 -8.53 -7.68 -6.30
N HIS A 111 -8.33 -6.95 -5.20
CA HIS A 111 -7.37 -5.86 -5.18
C HIS A 111 -5.93 -6.34 -5.30
N LEU A 112 -5.56 -7.42 -4.61
CA LEU A 112 -4.21 -7.98 -4.65
C LEU A 112 -3.86 -8.59 -6.02
N ALA A 113 -4.82 -9.20 -6.72
CA ALA A 113 -4.61 -9.69 -8.08
C ALA A 113 -4.29 -8.54 -9.06
N ASN A 114 -4.99 -7.40 -8.91
CA ASN A 114 -4.70 -6.19 -9.68
C ASN A 114 -3.32 -5.60 -9.33
N ASP A 115 -2.92 -5.65 -8.06
CA ASP A 115 -1.56 -5.27 -7.63
C ASP A 115 -0.50 -6.12 -8.34
N VAL A 116 -0.61 -7.46 -8.28
CA VAL A 116 0.31 -8.38 -8.95
C VAL A 116 0.36 -8.11 -10.45
N TYR A 117 -0.78 -7.94 -11.11
CA TYR A 117 -0.86 -7.64 -12.54
C TYR A 117 -0.13 -6.34 -12.91
N LEU A 118 -0.44 -5.24 -12.21
CA LEU A 118 0.15 -3.92 -12.47
C LEU A 118 1.65 -3.89 -12.13
N ALA A 119 2.06 -4.51 -11.04
CA ALA A 119 3.46 -4.64 -10.65
C ALA A 119 4.24 -5.44 -11.69
N THR A 120 3.68 -6.56 -12.18
CA THR A 120 4.30 -7.39 -13.21
C THR A 120 4.46 -6.62 -14.52
N ALA A 121 3.46 -5.83 -14.91
CA ALA A 121 3.51 -5.02 -16.12
C ALA A 121 4.57 -3.90 -16.05
N GLU A 122 4.84 -3.36 -14.87
CA GLU A 122 5.81 -2.28 -14.65
C GLU A 122 7.24 -2.80 -14.43
N PHE A 123 7.41 -3.85 -13.62
CA PHE A 123 8.71 -4.28 -13.09
C PHE A 123 9.15 -5.66 -13.59
N GLY A 124 8.27 -6.41 -14.26
CA GLY A 124 8.48 -7.78 -14.68
C GLY A 124 8.09 -8.81 -13.61
N LEU A 125 7.82 -10.04 -14.05
CA LEU A 125 7.27 -11.11 -13.20
C LEU A 125 8.16 -11.47 -12.00
N ASN A 126 9.48 -11.47 -12.19
CA ASN A 126 10.45 -11.93 -11.18
C ASN A 126 10.96 -10.79 -10.28
N SER A 127 10.24 -9.66 -10.20
CA SER A 127 10.65 -8.50 -9.43
C SER A 127 10.22 -8.62 -7.96
N VAL A 128 10.98 -7.98 -7.06
CA VAL A 128 10.64 -7.94 -5.62
C VAL A 128 9.33 -7.18 -5.35
N GLU A 129 8.93 -6.29 -6.26
CA GLU A 129 7.67 -5.57 -6.17
C GLU A 129 6.48 -6.50 -6.34
N VAL A 130 6.60 -7.57 -7.14
CA VAL A 130 5.52 -8.54 -7.39
C VAL A 130 5.34 -9.49 -6.20
N SER A 131 6.43 -9.92 -5.55
CA SER A 131 6.39 -10.92 -4.48
C SER A 131 5.50 -10.51 -3.30
N GLY A 132 5.45 -9.22 -2.96
CA GLY A 132 4.57 -8.71 -1.91
C GLY A 132 3.09 -8.97 -2.19
N GLY A 133 2.65 -8.86 -3.46
CA GLY A 133 1.28 -9.18 -3.86
C GLY A 133 0.96 -10.67 -3.70
N TYR A 134 1.86 -11.54 -4.19
CA TYR A 134 1.73 -12.99 -4.03
C TYR A 134 1.69 -13.41 -2.56
N PHE A 135 2.57 -12.87 -1.73
CA PHE A 135 2.60 -13.15 -0.29
C PHE A 135 1.25 -12.84 0.39
N HIS A 136 0.66 -11.68 0.09
CA HIS A 136 -0.63 -11.30 0.66
C HIS A 136 -1.79 -12.16 0.10
N MET A 137 -1.77 -12.53 -1.17
CA MET A 137 -2.77 -13.44 -1.75
C MET A 137 -2.68 -14.83 -1.11
N ALA A 138 -1.47 -15.37 -0.98
CA ALA A 138 -1.21 -16.67 -0.34
C ALA A 138 -1.76 -16.69 1.09
N ASN A 139 -1.44 -15.67 1.89
CA ASN A 139 -1.98 -15.51 3.24
C ASN A 139 -3.51 -15.41 3.27
N THR A 140 -4.12 -14.79 2.25
CA THR A 140 -5.58 -14.67 2.14
C THR A 140 -6.22 -16.01 1.82
N PHE A 141 -5.67 -16.78 0.88
CA PHE A 141 -6.13 -18.15 0.58
C PHE A 141 -5.93 -19.10 1.76
N PHE A 142 -4.83 -18.97 2.50
CA PHE A 142 -4.59 -19.69 3.74
C PHE A 142 -5.70 -19.43 4.76
N ARG A 143 -6.10 -18.17 4.97
CA ARG A 143 -7.24 -17.81 5.84
C ARG A 143 -8.59 -18.37 5.37
N GLN A 144 -8.74 -18.61 4.07
CA GLN A 144 -9.91 -19.29 3.48
C GLN A 144 -9.81 -20.83 3.53
N ASN A 145 -8.75 -21.40 4.10
CA ASN A 145 -8.44 -22.84 4.09
C ASN A 145 -8.30 -23.44 2.68
N LYS A 146 -7.93 -22.63 1.68
CA LYS A 146 -7.66 -23.05 0.29
C LYS A 146 -6.17 -23.32 0.12
N MET A 147 -5.70 -24.40 0.74
CA MET A 147 -4.27 -24.70 0.91
C MET A 147 -3.52 -24.89 -0.41
N ASP A 148 -4.13 -25.49 -1.42
CA ASP A 148 -3.48 -25.70 -2.72
C ASP A 148 -3.11 -24.36 -3.38
N ALA A 149 -4.06 -23.43 -3.42
CA ALA A 149 -3.84 -22.08 -3.96
C ALA A 149 -2.82 -21.29 -3.13
N ALA A 150 -2.87 -21.40 -1.80
CA ALA A 150 -1.91 -20.73 -0.92
C ALA A 150 -0.48 -21.23 -1.18
N ASN A 151 -0.28 -22.54 -1.23
CA ASN A 151 1.04 -23.15 -1.46
C ASN A 151 1.60 -22.79 -2.83
N SER A 152 0.80 -22.81 -3.88
CA SER A 152 1.24 -22.39 -5.22
C SER A 152 1.67 -20.93 -5.28
N LEU A 153 1.07 -20.04 -4.48
CA LEU A 153 1.45 -18.63 -4.47
C LEU A 153 2.67 -18.37 -3.58
N TYR A 154 2.86 -19.13 -2.50
CA TYR A 154 4.07 -19.04 -1.69
C TYR A 154 5.34 -19.44 -2.45
N THR A 155 5.26 -20.27 -3.50
CA THR A 155 6.44 -20.59 -4.33
C THR A 155 6.90 -19.44 -5.21
N GLU A 156 6.08 -18.40 -5.36
CA GLU A 156 6.38 -17.20 -6.16
C GLU A 156 6.93 -16.03 -5.31
N VAL A 157 7.18 -16.24 -4.01
CA VAL A 157 7.63 -15.21 -3.04
C VAL A 157 9.14 -15.24 -2.81
#